data_AF-A0A3M1GKP3-F1
#
_entry.id   AF-A0A3M1GKP3-F1
#
_cell.length_a   1.000
_cell.length_b   1.000
_cell.length_c   1.000
_cell.angle_alpha   90.00
_cell.angle_beta   90.00
_cell.angle_gamma   90.00
#
_symmetry.space_group_name_H-M   'P 1'
#
loop_
_entity.id
_entity.type
_entity.pdbx_description
1 polymer ?
#
loop_
_entity_poly.entity_id
_entity_poly.type
_entity_poly.pdbx_seq_one_letter_code
_entity_poly.pdbx_strand_id
1 'polypeptide(L)'
;MRRDAQKKGLGSLVSKHGMLAARSRLGPSQFWFVTPVGLFRDGELPEWAGLIEVELAKPRGFWAGVKVEERVRAPRLHNRRFEEGQIERMRRSFYFRYINGLIKASEKERRGQ
;
A
#
# COMPACT_ATOMS: atom_id res chain seq x y z
N MET A 1 13.39 20.49 -37.01
CA MET A 1 12.09 20.04 -36.46
C MET A 1 12.07 18.52 -36.33
N ARG A 2 11.61 18.02 -35.17
CA ARG A 2 11.14 16.64 -34.88
C ARG A 2 12.19 15.56 -34.61
N ARG A 3 12.83 15.58 -33.43
CA ARG A 3 13.40 14.37 -32.78
C ARG A 3 13.19 14.28 -31.26
N ASP A 4 12.23 15.01 -30.69
CA ASP A 4 12.03 15.08 -29.23
C ASP A 4 10.81 14.32 -28.70
N ALA A 5 10.03 13.65 -29.57
CA ALA A 5 8.78 13.00 -29.16
C ALA A 5 8.94 11.54 -28.68
N GLN A 6 10.08 10.89 -28.90
CA GLN A 6 10.19 9.42 -28.74
C GLN A 6 10.76 8.94 -27.40
N LYS A 7 11.23 9.85 -26.52
CA LYS A 7 11.82 9.48 -25.21
C LYS A 7 10.83 9.47 -24.03
N LYS A 8 9.56 9.86 -24.22
CA LYS A 8 8.55 9.86 -23.14
C LYS A 8 7.89 8.51 -22.84
N GLY A 9 8.11 7.49 -23.68
CA GLY A 9 7.35 6.22 -23.59
C GLY A 9 8.00 5.09 -22.79
N LEU A 10 9.33 5.07 -22.62
CA LEU A 10 10.03 3.90 -22.07
C LEU A 10 10.29 3.99 -20.56
N GLY A 11 10.45 5.19 -20.01
CA GLY A 11 10.71 5.39 -18.58
C GLY A 11 9.48 5.20 -17.68
N SER A 12 8.27 5.36 -18.22
CA SER A 12 7.02 5.22 -17.43
C SER A 12 6.72 3.77 -17.09
N LEU A 13 7.08 2.80 -17.95
CA LEU A 13 6.95 1.37 -17.66
C LEU A 13 7.91 0.88 -16.56
N VAL A 14 8.95 1.65 -16.23
CA VAL A 14 9.91 1.32 -15.17
C VAL A 14 9.37 1.72 -13.78
N SER A 15 8.47 2.70 -13.70
CA SER A 15 7.89 3.16 -12.44
C SER A 15 6.62 2.38 -12.08
N LYS A 16 6.47 2.04 -10.79
CA LYS A 16 5.28 1.36 -10.25
C LYS A 16 3.98 2.07 -10.63
N HIS A 17 3.96 3.40 -10.57
CA HIS A 17 2.77 4.18 -10.91
C HIS A 17 2.45 4.16 -12.41
N GLY A 18 3.47 4.07 -13.27
CA GLY A 18 3.24 3.90 -14.71
C GLY A 18 2.69 2.51 -15.05
N MET A 19 3.11 1.46 -14.32
CA MET A 19 2.50 0.14 -14.44
C MET A 19 1.04 0.11 -13.99
N LEU A 20 0.67 0.87 -12.94
CA LEU A 20 -0.71 1.01 -12.47
C LEU A 20 -1.58 1.74 -13.50
N ALA A 21 -1.10 2.88 -14.01
CA ALA A 21 -1.78 3.64 -15.04
C ALA A 21 -1.98 2.83 -16.33
N ALA A 22 -0.98 2.01 -16.70
CA ALA A 22 -1.07 1.11 -17.85
C ALA A 22 -1.85 -0.18 -17.59
N ARG A 23 -2.40 -0.39 -16.38
CA ARG A 23 -3.09 -1.64 -15.97
C ARG A 23 -2.27 -2.89 -16.27
N SER A 24 -0.96 -2.81 -16.03
CA SER A 24 -0.03 -3.90 -16.34
C SER A 24 -0.32 -5.15 -15.51
N ARG A 25 -0.23 -6.33 -16.14
CA ARG A 25 -0.36 -7.65 -15.48
C ARG A 25 0.77 -7.98 -14.50
N LEU A 26 1.86 -7.21 -14.55
CA LEU A 26 3.01 -7.35 -13.64
C LEU A 26 2.90 -6.43 -12.42
N GLY A 27 1.97 -5.46 -12.45
CA GLY A 27 1.67 -4.59 -11.32
C GLY A 27 0.81 -5.27 -10.26
N PRO A 28 0.41 -4.55 -9.21
CA PRO A 28 -0.58 -5.04 -8.26
C PRO A 28 -1.99 -5.00 -8.87
N SER A 29 -2.86 -5.90 -8.40
CA SER A 29 -4.24 -6.02 -8.89
C SER A 29 -5.14 -4.88 -8.45
N GLN A 30 -4.84 -4.25 -7.32
CA GLN A 30 -5.52 -3.10 -6.75
C GLN A 30 -4.47 -2.23 -6.02
N PHE A 31 -4.74 -0.94 -5.90
CA PHE A 31 -3.86 -0.01 -5.23
C PHE A 31 -4.67 1.02 -4.44
N TRP A 32 -4.24 1.31 -3.21
CA TRP A 32 -4.86 2.33 -2.36
C TRP A 32 -3.82 3.37 -1.94
N PHE A 33 -4.23 4.63 -1.91
CA PHE A 33 -3.60 5.64 -1.09
C PHE A 33 -4.16 5.55 0.34
N VAL A 34 -3.27 5.60 1.34
CA VAL A 34 -3.65 5.65 2.75
C VAL A 34 -3.14 6.96 3.33
N THR A 35 -4.04 7.90 3.62
CA THR A 35 -3.69 9.28 3.97
C THR A 35 -4.53 9.82 5.12
N PRO A 36 -4.08 10.86 5.83
CA PRO A 36 -4.95 11.60 6.74
C PRO A 36 -6.21 12.11 6.04
N VAL A 37 -7.28 12.28 6.81
CA VAL A 37 -8.55 12.85 6.34
C VAL A 37 -8.31 14.22 5.71
N GLY A 38 -8.88 14.44 4.53
CA GLY A 38 -8.86 15.74 3.84
C GLY A 38 -7.53 16.09 3.16
N LEU A 39 -6.60 15.14 3.02
CA LEU A 39 -5.36 15.37 2.27
C LEU A 39 -5.63 15.43 0.75
N PHE A 40 -6.48 14.55 0.24
CA PHE A 40 -6.88 14.55 -1.17
C PHE A 40 -8.08 15.46 -1.40
N ARG A 41 -8.04 16.25 -2.45
CA ARG A 41 -9.23 16.99 -2.95
C ARG A 41 -9.95 16.17 -4.01
N ASP A 42 -11.21 16.51 -4.23
CA ASP A 42 -12.01 15.92 -5.29
C ASP A 42 -11.32 16.07 -6.66
N GLY A 43 -11.14 14.95 -7.37
CA GLY A 43 -10.51 14.91 -8.69
C GLY A 43 -8.97 14.80 -8.70
N GLU A 44 -8.30 14.86 -7.55
CA GLU A 44 -6.84 14.65 -7.48
C GLU A 44 -6.44 13.17 -7.43
N LEU A 45 -7.39 12.30 -7.09
CA LEU A 45 -7.15 10.86 -7.01
C LEU A 45 -7.08 10.24 -8.42
N PRO A 46 -5.97 9.54 -8.77
CA PRO A 46 -5.89 8.84 -10.04
C PRO A 46 -6.96 7.76 -10.18
N GLU A 47 -7.54 7.61 -11.39
CA GLU A 47 -8.64 6.66 -11.65
C GLU A 47 -8.31 5.19 -11.36
N TRP A 48 -7.03 4.82 -11.31
CA TRP A 48 -6.57 3.46 -11.02
C TRP A 48 -6.38 3.19 -9.51
N ALA A 49 -6.58 4.18 -8.66
CA ALA A 49 -6.35 4.09 -7.22
C ALA A 49 -7.65 4.19 -6.40
N GLY A 50 -7.66 3.50 -5.26
CA GLY A 50 -8.60 3.76 -4.17
C GLY A 50 -8.01 4.71 -3.13
N LEU A 51 -8.85 5.14 -2.19
CA LEU A 51 -8.49 6.02 -1.09
C LEU A 51 -9.03 5.45 0.23
N ILE A 52 -8.12 5.25 1.17
CA ILE A 52 -8.42 5.00 2.57
C ILE A 52 -7.95 6.22 3.35
N GLU A 53 -8.87 6.84 4.08
CA GLU A 53 -8.55 7.91 4.99
C GLU A 53 -8.35 7.37 6.41
N VAL A 54 -7.34 7.89 7.10
CA VAL A 54 -7.04 7.56 8.48
C VAL A 54 -7.20 8.80 9.36
N GLU A 55 -8.02 8.67 10.39
CA GLU A 55 -8.19 9.67 11.44
C GLU A 55 -7.59 9.11 12.72
N LEU A 56 -6.62 9.83 13.29
CA LEU A 56 -6.14 9.54 14.64
C LEU A 56 -7.25 9.97 15.60
N ALA A 57 -7.89 9.03 16.28
CA ALA A 57 -8.85 9.39 17.32
C ALA A 57 -8.10 10.17 18.39
N LYS A 58 -8.64 11.34 18.78
CA LYS A 58 -8.06 12.15 19.85
C LYS A 58 -7.82 11.27 21.08
N PRO A 59 -6.65 11.36 21.73
CA PRO A 59 -6.31 10.49 22.84
C PRO A 59 -7.23 10.79 24.03
N ARG A 60 -8.21 9.91 24.27
CA ARG A 60 -8.77 9.71 25.60
C ARG A 60 -8.10 8.46 26.19
N GLY A 61 -6.86 8.62 26.64
CA GLY A 61 -6.07 7.58 27.31
C GLY A 61 -5.05 6.84 26.43
N PHE A 62 -4.45 5.78 26.99
CA PHE A 62 -3.35 4.98 26.43
C PHE A 62 -3.70 4.27 25.10
N TRP A 63 -4.98 4.20 24.74
CA TRP A 63 -5.49 3.58 23.53
C TRP A 63 -5.98 4.65 22.56
N ALA A 64 -5.05 5.36 21.92
CA ALA A 64 -5.41 6.18 20.76
C ALA A 64 -5.82 5.24 19.61
N GLY A 65 -7.12 5.14 19.35
CA GLY A 65 -7.65 4.37 18.23
C GLY A 65 -7.31 5.04 16.89
N VAL A 66 -7.09 4.25 15.85
CA VAL A 66 -7.05 4.75 14.47
C VAL A 66 -8.40 4.43 13.84
N LYS A 67 -9.16 5.45 13.46
CA LYS A 67 -10.36 5.25 12.65
C LYS A 67 -9.92 5.20 11.19
N VAL A 68 -10.25 4.10 10.52
CA VAL A 68 -9.92 3.87 9.12
C VAL A 68 -11.23 3.86 8.34
N GLU A 69 -11.33 4.70 7.30
CA GLU A 69 -12.52 4.79 6.45
C GLU A 69 -12.11 4.70 4.98
N GLU A 70 -12.69 3.74 4.24
CA GLU A 70 -12.48 3.64 2.80
C GLU A 70 -13.41 4.65 2.10
N ARG A 71 -12.84 5.73 1.57
CA ARG A 71 -13.58 6.77 0.83
C ARG A 71 -13.85 6.38 -0.60
N VAL A 72 -12.84 5.83 -1.28
CA VAL A 72 -12.93 5.43 -2.69
C VAL A 72 -12.44 4.02 -2.82
N ARG A 73 -13.29 3.15 -3.37
CA ARG A 73 -12.93 1.75 -3.58
C ARG A 73 -11.91 1.62 -4.70
N ALA A 74 -10.80 0.92 -4.44
CA ALA A 74 -9.80 0.70 -5.47
C ALA A 74 -10.33 -0.21 -6.59
N PRO A 75 -10.26 0.24 -7.86
CA PRO A 75 -10.66 -0.58 -8.99
C PRO A 75 -9.72 -1.77 -9.17
N ARG A 76 -10.25 -2.85 -9.72
CA ARG A 76 -9.45 -4.03 -10.05
C ARG A 76 -8.77 -3.81 -11.40
N LEU A 77 -7.44 -3.72 -11.39
CA LEU A 77 -6.62 -3.43 -12.56
C LEU A 77 -6.33 -4.68 -13.40
N HIS A 78 -6.24 -5.86 -12.77
CA HIS A 78 -6.15 -7.14 -13.46
C HIS A 78 -6.62 -8.33 -12.60
N ASN A 79 -6.79 -9.49 -13.24
CA ASN A 79 -7.32 -10.71 -12.62
C ASN A 79 -6.28 -11.81 -12.36
N ARG A 80 -5.00 -11.56 -12.69
CA ARG A 80 -3.92 -12.51 -12.40
C ARG A 80 -3.86 -12.82 -10.90
N ARG A 81 -3.92 -14.11 -10.56
CA ARG A 81 -3.69 -14.60 -9.21
C ARG A 81 -2.19 -14.75 -8.94
N PHE A 82 -1.80 -14.58 -7.68
CA PHE A 82 -0.45 -14.94 -7.25
C PHE A 82 -0.26 -16.45 -7.36
N GLU A 83 0.97 -16.87 -7.65
CA GLU A 83 1.33 -18.28 -7.63
C GLU A 83 1.40 -18.78 -6.18
N GLU A 84 1.00 -20.04 -5.95
CA GLU A 84 0.92 -20.62 -4.60
C GLU A 84 2.25 -20.52 -3.84
N GLY A 85 3.38 -20.73 -4.53
CA GLY A 85 4.71 -20.59 -3.94
C GLY A 85 5.03 -19.17 -3.45
N GLN A 86 4.47 -18.13 -4.07
CA GLN A 86 4.60 -16.75 -3.60
C GLN A 86 3.75 -16.50 -2.35
N ILE A 87 2.53 -17.04 -2.33
CA ILE A 87 1.62 -16.97 -1.18
C ILE A 87 2.27 -17.64 0.04
N GLU A 88 2.81 -18.84 -0.14
CA GLU A 88 3.45 -19.59 0.95
C GLU A 88 4.70 -18.89 1.47
N ARG A 89 5.50 -18.30 0.59
CA ARG A 89 6.65 -17.46 0.99
C ARG A 89 6.22 -16.27 1.83
N MET A 90 5.12 -15.60 1.46
CA MET A 90 4.58 -14.47 2.23
C MET A 90 4.09 -14.92 3.61
N ARG A 91 3.34 -16.02 3.69
CA ARG A 91 2.88 -16.61 4.97
C ARG A 91 4.04 -16.89 5.91
N ARG A 92 5.06 -17.59 5.41
CA ARG A 92 6.26 -17.91 6.19
C ARG A 92 6.99 -16.65 6.66
N SER A 93 7.12 -15.65 5.79
CA SER A 93 7.74 -14.37 6.17
C SER A 93 6.98 -13.67 7.29
N PHE A 94 5.64 -13.63 7.23
CA PHE A 94 4.83 -13.03 8.27
C PHE A 94 4.91 -13.79 9.60
N TYR A 95 4.90 -15.12 9.56
CA TYR A 95 5.10 -15.95 10.75
C TYR A 95 6.40 -15.59 11.47
N PHE A 96 7.53 -15.56 10.75
CA PHE A 96 8.81 -15.20 11.36
C PHE A 96 8.86 -13.75 11.86
N ARG A 97 8.23 -12.81 11.15
CA ARG A 97 8.11 -11.43 11.64
C ARG A 97 7.33 -11.35 12.95
N TYR A 98 6.25 -12.10 13.09
CA TYR A 98 5.45 -12.17 14.30
C TYR A 98 6.27 -12.75 15.48
N ILE A 99 6.90 -13.90 15.28
CA ILE A 99 7.74 -14.53 16.32
C ILE A 99 8.89 -13.60 16.75
N ASN A 100 9.59 -12.98 15.78
CA ASN A 100 10.65 -12.03 16.09
C ASN A 100 10.13 -10.80 16.85
N GLY A 101 8.89 -10.37 16.57
CA GLY A 101 8.21 -9.31 17.31
C GLY A 101 7.96 -9.69 18.77
N LEU A 102 7.48 -10.90 19.03
CA LEU A 102 7.26 -11.41 20.39
C LEU A 102 8.56 -11.53 21.18
N ILE A 103 9.61 -12.08 20.56
CA ILE A 103 10.92 -12.21 21.21
C ILE A 103 11.42 -10.82 21.63
N LYS A 104 11.40 -9.84 20.72
CA LYS A 104 11.82 -8.46 21.01
C LYS A 104 10.98 -7.79 22.10
N ALA A 105 9.68 -8.05 22.14
CA ALA A 105 8.82 -7.54 23.20
C ALA A 105 9.23 -8.12 24.57
N SER A 106 9.46 -9.44 24.64
CA SER A 106 9.90 -10.11 25.87
C SER A 106 11.28 -9.64 26.35
N GLU A 107 12.20 -9.35 25.44
CA GLU A 107 13.53 -8.82 25.77
C GLU A 107 13.45 -7.38 26.30
N LYS A 108 12.54 -6.57 25.76
CA LYS A 108 12.31 -5.19 26.22
C LYS A 108 11.74 -5.18 27.63
N GLU A 109 10.82 -6.09 27.96
CA GLU A 109 10.27 -6.25 29.31
C GLU A 109 11.36 -6.64 30.33
N ARG A 110 12.28 -7.54 29.95
CA ARG A 110 13.40 -7.97 30.81
C ARG A 110 14.48 -6.90 31.03
N ARG A 111 14.63 -5.94 30.12
CA ARG A 111 15.61 -4.84 30.22
C ARG A 111 15.03 -3.58 30.89
N GLY A 112 13.71 -3.48 31.02
CA GLY A 112 13.02 -2.40 31.72
C GLY A 112 12.69 -2.72 33.19
N GLN A 113 13.09 -3.91 33.66
CA GLN A 113 13.18 -4.31 35.07
C GLN A 113 14.63 -4.24 35.51
#